data_AF-A0A937NJQ3-F1
#
_entry.id   AF-A0A937NJQ3-F1
#
_cell.length_a   1.000
_cell.length_b   1.000
_cell.length_c   1.000
_cell.angle_alpha   90.00
_cell.angle_beta   90.00
_cell.angle_gamma   90.00
#
_symmetry.space_group_name_H-M   'P 1'
#
loop_
_entity.id
_entity.type
_entity.pdbx_description
1 polymer ?
#
loop_
_entity_poly.entity_id
_entity_poly.type
_entity_poly.pdbx_seq_one_letter_code
_entity_poly.pdbx_strand_id
1 'polypeptide(L)'
;MAAQVRDALQAGAEPRAVLNDGLSAGVQVVGERFEAGEYYLTDLVLAAEVMKEGLAPLEPLLKATDVHGKGTIVLATVKGDIHEIGRNLVGTMLRAAGFEVVDLGVDVPATCVVEAVRE
;
A
#
# COMPACT_ATOMS: atom_id res chain seq x y z
N MET A 1 -10.42 -7.62 -10.78
CA MET A 1 -9.95 -7.96 -9.42
C MET A 1 -10.92 -7.55 -8.31
N ALA A 2 -11.41 -6.30 -8.29
CA ALA A 2 -12.26 -5.78 -7.21
C ALA A 2 -13.52 -6.62 -6.88
N ALA A 3 -14.11 -7.31 -7.87
CA ALA A 3 -15.23 -8.22 -7.65
C ALA A 3 -14.84 -9.44 -6.80
N GLN A 4 -13.73 -10.09 -7.12
CA GLN A 4 -13.23 -11.27 -6.39
C GLN A 4 -12.88 -10.93 -4.94
N VAL A 5 -12.34 -9.73 -4.71
CA VAL A 5 -12.07 -9.22 -3.35
C VAL A 5 -13.37 -9.05 -2.57
N ARG A 6 -14.41 -8.47 -3.19
CA ARG A 6 -15.73 -8.35 -2.55
C ARG A 6 -16.36 -9.71 -2.26
N ASP A 7 -16.24 -10.67 -3.16
CA ASP A 7 -16.77 -12.01 -2.97
C ASP A 7 -16.09 -12.71 -1.78
N ALA A 8 -14.76 -12.57 -1.65
CA ALA A 8 -14.01 -13.10 -0.51
C ALA A 8 -14.45 -12.46 0.82
N LEU A 9 -14.63 -11.14 0.83
CA LEU A 9 -15.14 -10.41 2.00
C LEU A 9 -16.57 -10.84 2.37
N GLN A 10 -17.45 -11.04 1.39
CA GLN A 10 -18.81 -11.54 1.60
C GLN A 10 -18.84 -12.98 2.12
N ALA A 11 -17.85 -13.80 1.74
CA ALA A 11 -17.64 -15.14 2.28
C ALA A 11 -17.07 -15.14 3.72
N GLY A 12 -16.84 -13.96 4.32
CA GLY A 12 -16.36 -13.82 5.69
C GLY A 12 -14.84 -13.84 5.83
N ALA A 13 -14.08 -13.68 4.74
CA ALA A 13 -12.64 -13.54 4.84
C ALA A 13 -12.25 -12.22 5.52
N GLU A 14 -11.31 -12.29 6.46
CA GLU A 14 -10.77 -11.11 7.13
C GLU A 14 -10.06 -10.20 6.12
N PRO A 15 -10.31 -8.87 6.10
CA PRO A 15 -9.71 -7.94 5.13
C PRO A 15 -8.17 -8.02 5.08
N ARG A 16 -7.53 -8.23 6.24
CA ARG A 16 -6.07 -8.41 6.33
C ARG A 16 -5.58 -9.69 5.67
N ALA A 17 -6.34 -10.78 5.77
CA ALA A 17 -5.99 -12.04 5.12
C ALA A 17 -6.12 -11.91 3.59
N VAL A 18 -7.18 -11.25 3.10
CA VAL A 18 -7.35 -10.99 1.66
C VAL A 18 -6.20 -10.14 1.10
N LEU A 19 -5.73 -9.16 1.87
CA LEU A 19 -4.56 -8.35 1.52
C LEU A 19 -3.26 -9.17 1.50
N ASN A 20 -2.94 -9.86 2.59
CA ASN A 20 -1.62 -10.49 2.78
C ASN A 20 -1.51 -11.79 1.99
N ASP A 21 -2.48 -12.69 2.17
CA ASP A 21 -2.43 -14.05 1.63
C ASP A 21 -3.00 -14.13 0.21
N GLY A 22 -3.77 -13.12 -0.21
CA GLY A 22 -4.32 -12.99 -1.55
C GLY A 22 -3.49 -12.05 -2.42
N LEU A 23 -3.74 -10.75 -2.27
CA LEU A 23 -3.20 -9.74 -3.17
C LEU A 23 -1.67 -9.64 -3.11
N SER A 24 -1.09 -9.55 -1.92
CA SER A 24 0.35 -9.39 -1.72
C SER A 24 1.12 -10.65 -2.16
N ALA A 25 0.62 -11.83 -1.79
CA ALA A 25 1.16 -13.10 -2.27
C ALA A 25 1.12 -13.19 -3.81
N GLY A 26 0.04 -12.72 -4.46
CA GLY A 26 -0.05 -12.66 -5.91
C GLY A 26 1.02 -11.78 -6.56
N VAL A 27 1.23 -10.57 -6.03
CA VAL A 27 2.28 -9.65 -6.52
C VAL A 27 3.67 -10.24 -6.31
N GLN A 28 3.91 -10.94 -5.20
CA GLN A 28 5.19 -11.61 -4.95
C GLN A 28 5.51 -12.64 -6.05
N VAL A 29 4.54 -13.47 -6.45
CA VAL A 29 4.72 -14.45 -7.54
C VAL A 29 5.07 -13.77 -8.86
N VAL A 30 4.46 -12.62 -9.17
CA VAL A 30 4.80 -11.84 -10.39
C VAL A 30 6.24 -11.34 -10.30
N GLY A 31 6.67 -10.85 -9.12
CA GLY A 31 8.04 -10.42 -8.88
C GLY A 31 9.06 -11.55 -9.08
N GLU A 32 8.81 -12.71 -8.48
CA GLU A 32 9.66 -13.91 -8.61
C GLU A 32 9.80 -14.34 -10.08
N ARG A 33 8.71 -14.31 -10.86
CA ARG A 33 8.73 -14.65 -12.30
C ARG A 33 9.45 -13.60 -13.14
N PHE A 34 9.36 -12.33 -12.76
CA PHE A 34 10.13 -11.26 -13.42
C PHE A 34 11.63 -11.42 -13.16
N GLU A 35 12.02 -11.71 -11.91
CA GLU A 35 13.42 -11.98 -11.54
C GLU A 35 13.98 -13.22 -12.25
N ALA A 36 13.15 -14.25 -12.46
CA ALA A 36 13.49 -15.43 -13.24
C ALA A 36 13.58 -15.17 -14.75
N GLY A 37 13.21 -13.98 -15.23
CA GLY A 37 13.17 -13.62 -16.66
C GLY A 37 12.00 -14.25 -17.42
N GLU A 38 11.01 -14.83 -16.72
CA GLU A 38 9.81 -15.41 -17.31
C GLU A 38 8.78 -14.33 -17.65
N TYR A 39 8.72 -13.26 -16.84
CA TYR A 39 7.84 -12.11 -17.02
C TYR A 39 8.62 -10.87 -17.42
N TYR A 40 7.94 -9.95 -18.09
CA TYR A 40 8.48 -8.69 -18.56
C TYR A 40 7.93 -7.51 -17.77
N LEU A 41 8.49 -6.32 -18.02
CA LEU A 41 8.08 -5.09 -17.36
C LEU A 41 6.57 -4.81 -17.53
N THR A 42 6.00 -5.16 -18.69
CA THR A 42 4.56 -5.01 -18.93
C THR A 42 3.70 -5.84 -17.98
N ASP A 43 4.17 -7.03 -17.58
CA ASP A 43 3.46 -7.90 -16.65
C ASP A 43 3.49 -7.33 -15.23
N LEU A 44 4.60 -6.70 -14.83
CA LEU A 44 4.70 -5.98 -13.56
C LEU A 44 3.75 -4.78 -13.51
N VAL A 45 3.69 -3.98 -14.58
CA VAL A 45 2.78 -2.83 -14.67
C VAL A 45 1.32 -3.29 -14.57
N LEU A 46 0.95 -4.34 -15.29
CA LEU A 46 -0.39 -4.91 -15.22
C LEU A 46 -0.71 -5.45 -13.81
N ALA A 47 0.21 -6.16 -13.18
CA ALA A 47 0.04 -6.64 -11.81
C ALA A 47 -0.16 -5.50 -10.80
N ALA A 48 0.54 -4.37 -10.99
CA ALA A 48 0.38 -3.18 -10.17
C ALA A 48 -1.01 -2.54 -10.34
N GLU A 49 -1.55 -2.48 -11.56
CA GLU A 49 -2.92 -2.01 -11.82
C GLU A 49 -3.96 -2.92 -11.15
N VAL A 50 -3.80 -4.24 -11.32
CA VAL A 50 -4.65 -5.25 -10.69
C VAL A 50 -4.61 -5.16 -9.16
N MET A 51 -3.43 -4.94 -8.58
CA MET A 51 -3.25 -4.70 -7.14
C MET A 51 -4.00 -3.45 -6.67
N LYS A 52 -3.88 -2.33 -7.39
CA LYS A 52 -4.60 -1.08 -7.09
C LYS A 52 -6.13 -1.30 -7.10
N GLU A 53 -6.66 -1.99 -8.11
CA GLU A 53 -8.08 -2.34 -8.15
C GLU A 53 -8.52 -3.24 -6.99
N GLY A 54 -7.67 -4.21 -6.60
CA GLY A 54 -7.94 -5.13 -5.51
C GLY A 54 -7.92 -4.46 -4.14
N LEU A 55 -7.05 -3.48 -3.94
CA LEU A 55 -6.94 -2.70 -2.70
C LEU A 55 -8.14 -1.78 -2.45
N ALA A 56 -8.70 -1.18 -3.51
CA ALA A 56 -9.79 -0.20 -3.39
C ALA A 56 -10.96 -0.63 -2.47
N PRO A 57 -11.53 -1.85 -2.58
CA PRO A 57 -12.57 -2.31 -1.66
C PRO A 57 -12.08 -2.62 -0.23
N LEU A 58 -10.78 -2.85 -0.01
CA LEU A 58 -10.20 -3.14 1.29
C LEU A 58 -9.88 -1.87 2.08
N GLU A 59 -9.48 -0.78 1.42
CA GLU A 59 -9.13 0.49 2.06
C GLU A 59 -10.13 0.98 3.12
N PRO A 60 -11.46 1.03 2.89
CA PRO A 60 -12.39 1.48 3.91
C PRO A 60 -12.51 0.52 5.10
N LEU A 61 -12.27 -0.78 4.89
CA LEU A 61 -12.34 -1.81 5.92
C LEU A 61 -11.06 -1.90 6.77
N LEU A 62 -9.95 -1.48 6.19
CA LEU A 62 -8.66 -1.38 6.88
C LEU A 62 -8.52 -0.09 7.71
N LYS A 63 -9.46 0.86 7.55
CA LYS A 63 -9.60 2.03 8.42
C LYS A 63 -10.26 1.64 9.74
N ALA A 64 -9.59 1.92 10.85
CA ALA A 64 -10.11 1.71 12.20
C ALA A 64 -10.50 3.05 12.85
N THR A 65 -11.37 2.94 13.86
CA THR A 65 -12.09 3.98 14.60
C THR A 65 -11.26 5.18 15.06
N ASP A 66 -11.95 6.31 15.21
CA ASP A 66 -11.60 7.69 15.63
C ASP A 66 -10.68 7.81 16.89
N VAL A 67 -9.54 7.14 16.86
CA VAL A 67 -8.49 7.23 17.88
C VAL A 67 -7.50 8.26 17.38
N HIS A 68 -7.39 9.41 18.05
CA HIS A 68 -6.40 10.43 17.74
C HIS A 68 -5.31 10.50 18.84
N GLY A 69 -4.16 11.08 18.49
CA GLY A 69 -3.18 11.55 19.49
C GLY A 69 -2.00 10.61 19.77
N LYS A 70 -1.68 9.63 18.90
CA LYS A 70 -0.48 8.79 19.08
C LYS A 70 0.83 9.45 18.62
N GLY A 71 0.75 10.60 17.97
CA GLY A 71 1.88 11.37 17.44
C GLY A 71 1.82 11.55 15.92
N THR A 72 2.83 12.21 15.39
CA THR A 72 2.95 12.54 13.96
C THR A 72 4.02 11.69 13.30
N ILE A 73 3.74 11.20 12.10
CA ILE A 73 4.66 10.42 11.26
C ILE A 73 4.84 11.15 9.93
N VAL A 74 6.10 11.37 9.54
CA VAL A 74 6.48 11.79 8.19
C VAL A 74 6.69 10.54 7.34
N LEU A 75 6.01 10.46 6.21
CA LEU A 75 6.03 9.32 5.29
C LEU A 75 6.43 9.79 3.88
N ALA A 76 7.33 9.08 3.22
CA ALA A 76 7.80 9.43 1.88
C ALA A 76 8.37 8.20 1.15
N THR A 77 8.30 8.19 -0.17
CA THR A 77 9.16 7.32 -1.00
C THR A 77 10.43 8.09 -1.36
N VAL A 78 11.58 7.43 -1.25
CA VAL A 78 12.91 8.06 -1.41
C VAL A 78 13.13 8.60 -2.83
N LYS A 79 14.07 9.54 -2.95
CA LYS A 79 14.52 10.09 -4.24
C LYS A 79 14.86 8.98 -5.26
N GLY A 80 14.36 9.15 -6.48
CA GLY A 80 14.53 8.23 -7.60
C GLY A 80 13.54 7.07 -7.61
N ASP A 81 12.70 6.95 -6.58
CA ASP A 81 11.73 5.86 -6.46
C ASP A 81 10.29 6.40 -6.54
N ILE A 82 9.54 5.82 -7.48
CA ILE A 82 8.15 6.16 -7.80
C ILE A 82 7.14 5.16 -7.23
N HIS A 83 7.60 4.12 -6.53
CA HIS A 83 6.70 3.11 -5.96
C HIS A 83 5.89 3.70 -4.81
N GLU A 84 4.57 3.70 -4.99
CA GLU A 84 3.62 4.40 -4.11
C GLU A 84 2.60 3.47 -3.43
N ILE A 85 2.37 2.26 -3.96
CA ILE A 85 1.30 1.37 -3.52
C ILE A 85 1.48 1.00 -2.04
N GLY A 86 2.67 0.52 -1.67
CA GLY A 86 2.99 0.17 -0.28
C GLY A 86 2.97 1.38 0.65
N ARG A 87 3.50 2.53 0.20
CA ARG A 87 3.49 3.78 0.97
C ARG A 87 2.06 4.20 1.31
N ASN A 88 1.17 4.26 0.33
CA ASN A 88 -0.23 4.67 0.52
C ASN A 88 -0.97 3.74 1.49
N LEU A 89 -0.73 2.45 1.38
CA LEU A 89 -1.30 1.45 2.27
C LEU A 89 -0.82 1.65 3.72
N VAL A 90 0.48 1.78 3.93
CA VAL A 90 1.06 2.07 5.24
C VAL A 90 0.52 3.39 5.80
N GLY A 91 0.44 4.44 4.98
CA GLY A 91 -0.15 5.73 5.38
C GLY A 91 -1.61 5.60 5.82
N THR A 92 -2.40 4.77 5.14
CA THR A 92 -3.78 4.47 5.53
C THR A 92 -3.84 3.72 6.85
N MET A 93 -2.99 2.70 7.04
CA MET A 93 -2.92 1.91 8.27
C MET A 93 -2.44 2.74 9.47
N LEU A 94 -1.50 3.67 9.27
CA LEU A 94 -1.02 4.55 10.34
C LEU A 94 -2.10 5.54 10.78
N ARG A 95 -2.83 6.15 9.84
CA ARG A 95 -3.99 7.00 10.14
C ARG A 95 -5.07 6.21 10.89
N ALA A 96 -5.38 5.00 10.42
CA ALA A 96 -6.29 4.08 11.10
C ALA A 96 -5.85 3.69 12.51
N ALA A 97 -4.53 3.62 12.75
CA ALA A 97 -3.97 3.35 14.07
C ALA A 97 -3.97 4.58 15.00
N GLY A 98 -4.31 5.77 14.49
CA GLY A 98 -4.44 7.01 15.25
C GLY A 98 -3.23 7.93 15.25
N PHE A 99 -2.38 7.81 14.23
CA PHE A 99 -1.28 8.73 13.98
C PHE A 99 -1.72 9.82 13.00
N GLU A 100 -1.20 11.03 13.20
CA GLU A 100 -1.19 12.05 12.16
C GLU A 100 -0.11 11.68 11.15
N VAL A 101 -0.43 11.65 9.85
CA VAL A 101 0.51 11.24 8.81
C VAL A 101 0.71 12.36 7.81
N VAL A 102 1.92 12.93 7.82
CA VAL A 102 2.42 13.89 6.83
C VAL A 102 3.07 13.10 5.70
N ASP A 103 2.32 12.90 4.61
CA ASP A 103 2.81 12.16 3.43
C ASP A 103 3.44 13.15 2.42
N LEU A 104 4.75 13.02 2.19
CA LEU A 104 5.52 13.86 1.27
C LEU A 104 5.50 13.38 -0.18
N GLY A 105 4.89 12.21 -0.46
CA GLY A 105 4.78 11.69 -1.81
C GLY A 105 5.94 10.80 -2.23
N VAL A 106 6.20 10.74 -3.54
CA VAL A 106 7.26 9.92 -4.16
C VAL A 106 8.43 10.79 -4.62
N ASP A 107 9.57 10.18 -4.90
CA ASP A 107 10.77 10.86 -5.37
C ASP A 107 11.23 12.01 -4.43
N VAL A 108 11.19 11.78 -3.12
CA VAL A 108 11.46 12.82 -2.13
C VAL A 108 12.94 12.84 -1.72
N PRO A 109 13.66 13.97 -1.90
CA PRO A 109 15.02 14.13 -1.39
C PRO A 109 15.09 14.03 0.13
N ALA A 110 16.20 13.46 0.64
CA ALA A 110 16.41 13.32 2.08
C ALA A 110 16.34 14.66 2.85
N THR A 111 16.75 15.77 2.22
CA THR A 111 16.66 17.11 2.82
C THR A 111 15.23 17.51 3.14
N CYS A 112 14.27 17.22 2.25
CA CYS A 112 12.85 17.51 2.47
C CYS A 112 12.28 16.68 3.63
N VAL A 113 12.70 15.43 3.77
CA VAL A 113 12.31 14.59 4.93
C VAL A 113 12.86 15.18 6.23
N VAL A 114 14.13 15.60 6.25
CA VAL A 114 14.75 16.22 7.43
C VAL A 114 14.08 17.54 7.80
N GLU A 115 13.70 18.35 6.82
CA GLU A 115 12.96 19.60 7.03
C GLU A 115 11.57 19.32 7.63
N ALA A 116 10.81 18.40 7.05
CA ALA A 116 9.47 18.05 7.52
C ALA A 116 9.44 17.45 8.94
N VAL A 117 10.54 16.83 9.40
CA VAL A 117 10.66 16.31 10.77
C VAL A 117 10.99 17.40 11.80
N ARG A 118 11.52 18.54 11.35
CA ARG A 118 11.91 19.67 12.24
C ARG A 118 10.78 20.66 12.49
N GLU A 119 9.80 20.71 11.58
CA GLU A 119 8.56 21.49 11.71
C GLU A 119 7.58 20.82 12.69
#